data_AF-A0A1F9MVV3-F1
#
_entry.id   AF-A0A1F9MVV3-F1
#
_cell.length_a   1.000
_cell.length_b   1.000
_cell.length_c   1.000
_cell.angle_alpha   90.00
_cell.angle_beta   90.00
_cell.angle_gamma   90.00
#
_symmetry.space_group_name_H-M   'P 1'
#
loop_
_entity.id
_entity.type
_entity.pdbx_description
1 polymer ?
#
loop_
_entity_poly.entity_id
_entity_poly.type
_entity_poly.pdbx_seq_one_letter_code
_entity_poly.pdbx_strand_id
1 'polypeptide(L)'
;MGSCVDNTRIINLAAILAGALGVDLDMLPVAAAAPEWYSEKAATIACYAVASGVFTVLGVAPPVLGSSAVTNLLLSGLAPHLGANFAVEPDPHKAADLIIGHIEDKRRALGLEAR
;
A
#
# COMPACT_ATOMS: atom_id res chain seq x y z
N MET A 1 -4.66 8.01 12.13
CA MET A 1 -4.06 8.99 13.06
C MET A 1 -4.85 10.31 12.99
N GLY A 2 -6.14 10.30 13.37
CA GLY A 2 -7.04 11.43 13.13
C GLY A 2 -8.02 11.17 11.97
N SER A 3 -8.39 12.24 11.26
CA SER A 3 -9.35 12.23 10.14
C SER A 3 -8.72 11.77 8.81
N CYS A 4 -9.52 11.67 7.74
CA CYS A 4 -9.02 11.30 6.41
C CYS A 4 -7.92 12.23 5.88
N VAL A 5 -7.99 13.54 6.17
CA VAL A 5 -6.94 14.48 5.74
C VAL A 5 -5.66 14.31 6.55
N ASP A 6 -5.76 13.75 7.75
CA ASP A 6 -4.61 13.45 8.61
C ASP A 6 -3.84 12.20 8.17
N ASN A 7 -4.29 11.47 7.13
CA ASN A 7 -3.47 10.42 6.51
C ASN A 7 -2.16 10.98 5.91
N THR A 8 -2.12 12.29 5.61
CA THR A 8 -0.87 13.00 5.30
C THR A 8 0.18 12.89 6.42
N ARG A 9 -0.25 12.75 7.69
CA ARG A 9 0.66 12.50 8.82
C ARG A 9 1.31 11.12 8.75
N ILE A 10 0.61 10.11 8.22
CA ILE A 10 1.14 8.76 8.04
C ILE A 10 2.26 8.81 7.00
N ILE A 11 2.01 9.47 5.86
CA ILE A 11 3.02 9.66 4.82
C ILE A 11 4.23 10.44 5.34
N ASN A 12 4.00 11.52 6.10
CA ASN A 12 5.08 12.29 6.72
C ASN A 12 5.91 11.44 7.69
N LEU A 13 5.26 10.64 8.55
CA LEU A 13 5.96 9.72 9.44
C LEU A 13 6.79 8.70 8.68
N ALA A 14 6.23 8.08 7.64
CA ALA A 14 6.95 7.13 6.80
C ALA A 14 8.16 7.78 6.11
N ALA A 15 8.00 8.99 5.55
CA ALA A 15 9.10 9.74 4.95
C ALA A 15 10.24 10.04 5.95
N ILE A 16 9.90 10.44 7.19
CA ILE A 16 10.89 10.69 8.24
C ILE A 16 11.62 9.40 8.63
N LEU A 17 10.91 8.28 8.75
CA LEU A 17 11.53 6.98 9.08
C LEU A 17 12.44 6.47 7.95
N ALA A 18 12.00 6.60 6.70
CA ALA A 18 12.81 6.25 5.53
C ALA A 18 14.10 7.09 5.49
N GLY A 19 13.97 8.42 5.68
CA GLY A 19 15.11 9.32 5.78
C GLY A 19 16.07 8.99 6.93
N ALA A 20 15.55 8.61 8.10
CA ALA A 20 16.37 8.19 9.24
C ALA A 20 17.13 6.87 8.99
N LEU A 21 16.57 5.98 8.17
CA LEU A 21 17.20 4.71 7.77
C LEU A 21 18.08 4.85 6.51
N GLY A 22 18.05 6.00 5.83
CA GLY A 22 18.78 6.22 4.58
C GLY A 22 18.27 5.38 3.42
N VAL A 23 16.97 5.03 3.43
CA VAL A 23 16.30 4.25 2.37
C VAL A 23 15.15 5.07 1.79
N ASP A 24 14.60 4.60 0.66
CA ASP A 24 13.35 5.17 0.13
C ASP A 24 12.13 4.61 0.87
N LEU A 25 10.97 5.26 0.74
CA LEU A 25 9.75 4.94 1.50
C LEU A 25 9.24 3.54 1.17
N ASP A 26 9.38 3.11 -0.09
CA ASP A 26 8.94 1.79 -0.53
C ASP A 26 9.72 0.63 0.13
N MET A 27 10.90 0.89 0.69
CA MET A 27 11.69 -0.12 1.40
C MET A 27 11.17 -0.35 2.83
N LEU A 28 10.32 0.52 3.36
CA LEU A 28 9.80 0.38 4.71
C LEU A 28 8.82 -0.80 4.82
N PRO A 29 8.83 -1.53 5.95
CA PRO A 29 7.89 -2.61 6.20
C PRO A 29 6.54 -2.07 6.68
N VAL A 30 5.84 -1.36 5.80
CA VAL A 30 4.54 -0.72 6.04
C VAL A 30 3.56 -1.02 4.90
N ALA A 31 2.28 -1.05 5.22
CA ALA A 31 1.20 -1.18 4.25
C ALA A 31 0.02 -0.28 4.63
N ALA A 32 -0.82 0.03 3.67
CA ALA A 32 -2.09 0.70 3.86
C ALA A 32 -3.25 -0.24 3.54
N ALA A 33 -4.42 0.00 4.15
CA ALA A 33 -5.62 -0.75 3.85
C ALA A 33 -6.86 0.15 3.91
N ALA A 34 -7.78 -0.05 2.97
CA ALA A 34 -9.13 0.50 3.00
C ALA A 34 -10.15 -0.64 2.76
N PRO A 35 -10.46 -1.44 3.80
CA PRO A 35 -11.27 -2.66 3.65
C PRO A 35 -12.69 -2.39 3.15
N GLU A 36 -13.29 -1.27 3.57
CA GLU A 36 -14.71 -0.97 3.31
C GLU A 36 -14.87 0.40 2.62
N TRP A 37 -13.97 0.72 1.69
CA TRP A 37 -13.99 2.02 1.03
C TRP A 37 -15.19 2.17 0.08
N TYR A 38 -15.69 3.40 -0.04
CA TYR A 38 -16.80 3.73 -0.95
C TYR A 38 -16.65 5.09 -1.65
N SER A 39 -15.84 5.99 -1.10
CA SER A 39 -15.78 7.38 -1.58
C SER A 39 -14.58 7.61 -2.49
N GLU A 40 -14.70 8.55 -3.42
CA GLU A 40 -13.58 9.01 -4.26
C GLU A 40 -12.41 9.49 -3.40
N LYS A 41 -12.68 10.09 -2.23
CA LYS A 41 -11.63 10.44 -1.26
C LYS A 41 -10.79 9.24 -0.85
N ALA A 42 -11.41 8.09 -0.57
CA ALA A 42 -10.70 6.89 -0.20
C ALA A 42 -9.91 6.29 -1.38
N ALA A 43 -10.46 6.34 -2.61
CA ALA A 43 -9.72 5.98 -3.81
C ALA A 43 -8.48 6.87 -4.00
N THR A 44 -8.62 8.20 -3.85
CA THR A 44 -7.49 9.14 -3.93
C THR A 44 -6.43 8.86 -2.86
N ILE A 45 -6.87 8.53 -1.64
CA ILE A 45 -5.95 8.16 -0.55
C ILE A 45 -5.14 6.91 -0.90
N ALA A 46 -5.80 5.88 -1.39
CA ALA A 46 -5.13 4.65 -1.81
C ALA A 46 -4.17 4.91 -3.00
N CYS A 47 -4.56 5.76 -3.95
CA CYS A 47 -3.70 6.17 -5.05
C CYS A 47 -2.43 6.87 -4.59
N TYR A 48 -2.50 7.86 -3.70
CA TYR A 48 -1.27 8.52 -3.24
C TYR A 48 -0.44 7.63 -2.33
N ALA A 49 -1.04 6.69 -1.60
CA ALA A 49 -0.29 5.72 -0.80
C ALA A 49 0.57 4.83 -1.70
N VAL A 50 -0.02 4.25 -2.76
CA VAL A 50 0.72 3.47 -3.77
C VAL A 50 1.75 4.34 -4.49
N ALA A 51 1.40 5.56 -4.87
CA ALA A 51 2.32 6.50 -5.52
C ALA A 51 3.51 6.90 -4.62
N SER A 52 3.36 6.79 -3.30
CA SER A 52 4.43 7.03 -2.33
C SER A 52 5.25 5.77 -2.01
N GLY A 53 4.96 4.63 -2.63
CA GLY A 53 5.65 3.36 -2.36
C GLY A 53 5.02 2.49 -1.28
N VAL A 54 3.78 2.76 -0.87
CA VAL A 54 3.08 1.96 0.14
C VAL A 54 2.13 0.96 -0.53
N PHE A 55 2.40 -0.34 -0.34
CA PHE A 55 1.48 -1.40 -0.76
C PHE A 55 0.11 -1.21 -0.10
N THR A 56 -0.96 -1.23 -0.90
CA THR A 56 -2.29 -0.82 -0.44
C THR A 56 -3.36 -1.86 -0.77
N VAL A 57 -4.04 -2.37 0.26
CA VAL A 57 -5.12 -3.36 0.12
C VAL A 57 -6.49 -2.68 0.14
N LEU A 58 -7.33 -2.98 -0.85
CA LEU A 58 -8.73 -2.56 -0.93
C LEU A 58 -9.64 -3.77 -0.73
N GLY A 59 -10.67 -3.69 0.11
CA GLY A 59 -11.64 -4.80 0.24
C GLY A 59 -12.74 -4.78 -0.81
N VAL A 60 -12.87 -3.67 -1.56
CA VAL A 60 -13.83 -3.53 -2.67
C VAL A 60 -13.06 -3.20 -3.95
N ALA A 61 -13.38 -3.87 -5.05
CA ALA A 61 -12.75 -3.58 -6.34
C ALA A 61 -13.20 -2.21 -6.86
N PRO A 62 -12.26 -1.32 -7.28
CA PRO A 62 -12.63 -0.12 -8.01
C PRO A 62 -13.20 -0.48 -9.40
N PRO A 63 -13.93 0.43 -10.07
CA PRO A 63 -14.55 0.18 -11.37
C PRO A 63 -13.53 0.18 -12.53
N VAL A 64 -12.53 -0.69 -12.46
CA VAL A 64 -11.41 -0.79 -13.41
C VAL A 64 -11.36 -2.14 -14.15
N LEU A 65 -12.17 -3.11 -13.72
CA LEU A 65 -12.16 -4.49 -14.23
C LEU A 65 -12.61 -4.62 -15.69
N GLY A 66 -13.21 -3.57 -16.27
CA GLY A 66 -13.53 -3.52 -17.69
C GLY A 66 -12.29 -3.45 -18.60
N SER A 67 -11.11 -3.12 -18.06
CA SER A 67 -9.86 -3.11 -18.81
C SER A 67 -8.81 -3.96 -18.09
N SER A 68 -8.39 -5.04 -18.73
CA SER A 68 -7.31 -5.90 -18.24
C SER A 68 -5.98 -5.13 -18.17
N ALA A 69 -5.72 -4.21 -19.11
CA ALA A 69 -4.53 -3.38 -19.10
C ALA A 69 -4.48 -2.47 -17.85
N VAL A 70 -5.59 -1.82 -17.50
CA VAL A 70 -5.66 -0.96 -16.30
C VAL A 70 -5.59 -1.81 -15.04
N THR A 71 -6.31 -2.93 -15.00
CA THR A 71 -6.30 -3.84 -13.83
C THR A 71 -4.90 -4.37 -13.57
N ASN A 72 -4.20 -4.84 -14.60
CA ASN A 72 -2.83 -5.35 -14.47
C ASN A 72 -1.83 -4.26 -14.11
N LEU A 73 -2.00 -3.05 -14.65
CA LEU A 73 -1.19 -1.91 -14.25
C LEU A 73 -1.28 -1.69 -12.74
N LEU A 74 -2.50 -1.62 -12.19
CA LEU A 74 -2.72 -1.33 -10.76
C LEU A 74 -2.27 -2.46 -9.83
N LEU A 75 -2.42 -3.73 -10.23
CA LEU A 75 -2.11 -4.89 -9.39
C LEU A 75 -0.63 -5.29 -9.43
N SER A 76 0.07 -5.06 -10.56
CA SER A 76 1.46 -5.49 -10.71
C SER A 76 2.36 -4.51 -11.46
N GLY A 77 1.82 -3.80 -12.46
CA GLY A 77 2.60 -2.94 -13.35
C GLY A 77 3.19 -1.69 -12.70
N LEU A 78 2.71 -1.25 -11.53
CA LEU A 78 3.27 -0.09 -10.83
C LEU A 78 4.51 -0.44 -9.99
N ALA A 79 4.64 -1.66 -9.45
CA ALA A 79 5.75 -2.04 -8.56
C ALA A 79 7.16 -1.77 -9.13
N PRO A 80 7.47 -2.05 -10.41
CA PRO A 80 8.81 -1.77 -10.95
C PRO A 80 9.16 -0.28 -10.98
N HIS A 81 8.17 0.60 -10.86
CA HIS A 81 8.34 2.05 -10.96
C HIS A 81 8.13 2.79 -9.64
N LEU A 82 7.25 2.27 -8.78
CA LEU A 82 6.84 2.91 -7.53
C LEU A 82 7.17 2.07 -6.29
N GLY A 83 7.63 0.83 -6.43
CA GLY A 83 7.92 -0.07 -5.30
C GLY A 83 6.66 -0.62 -4.60
N ALA A 84 5.46 -0.24 -5.07
CA ALA A 84 4.16 -0.65 -4.55
C ALA A 84 3.10 -0.84 -5.63
N ASN A 85 2.06 -1.57 -5.27
CA ASN A 85 0.85 -1.83 -6.06
C ASN A 85 -0.37 -1.89 -5.15
N PHE A 86 -1.55 -2.02 -5.78
CA PHE A 86 -2.78 -2.39 -5.09
C PHE A 86 -2.91 -3.90 -4.93
N ALA A 87 -3.66 -4.32 -3.92
CA ALA A 87 -4.33 -5.60 -3.88
C ALA A 87 -5.83 -5.40 -3.65
N VAL A 88 -6.64 -6.31 -4.16
CA VAL A 88 -8.08 -6.34 -3.88
C VAL A 88 -8.42 -7.68 -3.24
N GLU A 89 -8.84 -7.65 -1.97
CA GLU A 89 -9.16 -8.86 -1.21
C GLU A 89 -10.31 -8.57 -0.23
N PRO A 90 -11.53 -9.07 -0.52
CA PRO A 90 -12.71 -8.84 0.33
C PRO A 90 -12.71 -9.65 1.63
N ASP A 91 -11.94 -10.75 1.72
CA ASP A 91 -11.81 -11.50 2.98
C ASP A 91 -10.79 -10.81 3.89
N PRO A 92 -11.21 -10.24 5.05
CA PRO A 92 -10.32 -9.49 5.92
C PRO A 92 -9.18 -10.34 6.50
N HIS A 93 -9.35 -11.66 6.62
CA HIS A 93 -8.28 -12.54 7.10
C HIS A 93 -7.20 -12.71 6.03
N LYS A 94 -7.59 -12.94 4.77
CA LYS A 94 -6.63 -12.99 3.66
C LYS A 94 -5.97 -11.65 3.40
N ALA A 95 -6.71 -10.55 3.55
CA ALA A 95 -6.15 -9.21 3.46
C ALA A 95 -5.06 -8.99 4.53
N ALA A 96 -5.26 -9.49 5.75
CA ALA A 96 -4.25 -9.47 6.80
C ALA A 96 -3.03 -10.33 6.42
N ASP A 97 -3.24 -11.54 5.89
CA ASP A 97 -2.15 -12.40 5.41
C ASP A 97 -1.31 -11.73 4.32
N LEU A 98 -1.94 -11.03 3.37
CA LEU A 98 -1.26 -10.25 2.34
C LEU A 98 -0.40 -9.13 2.93
N ILE A 99 -0.95 -8.38 3.90
CA ILE A 99 -0.23 -7.29 4.57
C ILE A 99 0.96 -7.82 5.36
N ILE A 100 0.76 -8.91 6.12
CA ILE A 100 1.82 -9.54 6.90
C ILE A 100 2.92 -10.04 5.96
N GLY A 101 2.57 -10.78 4.91
CA GLY A 101 3.52 -11.25 3.91
C GLY A 101 4.35 -10.11 3.31
N HIS A 102 3.71 -9.02 2.91
CA HIS A 102 4.40 -7.84 2.38
C HIS A 102 5.38 -7.23 3.40
N ILE A 103 4.94 -7.03 4.64
CA ILE A 103 5.77 -6.49 5.73
C ILE A 103 6.99 -7.38 5.96
N GLU A 104 6.79 -8.70 6.03
CA GLU A 104 7.87 -9.66 6.24
C GLU A 104 8.87 -9.69 5.06
N ASP A 105 8.39 -9.53 3.82
CA ASP A 105 9.25 -9.40 2.64
C ASP A 105 10.15 -8.16 2.74
N LYS A 106 9.57 -7.00 3.09
CA LYS A 106 10.30 -5.74 3.28
C LYS A 106 11.29 -5.81 4.45
N ARG A 107 10.91 -6.47 5.55
CA ARG A 107 11.82 -6.73 6.68
C ARG A 107 13.05 -7.51 6.23
N ARG A 108 12.86 -8.60 5.47
CA ARG A 108 13.98 -9.40 4.94
C ARG A 108 14.85 -8.59 3.97
N ALA A 109 14.25 -7.76 3.12
CA ALA A 109 14.99 -6.87 2.22
C ALA A 109 15.86 -5.83 2.98
N LEU A 110 15.47 -5.45 4.19
CA LEU A 110 16.25 -4.60 5.09
C LEU A 110 17.26 -5.38 5.97
N GLY A 111 17.40 -6.69 5.76
CA GLY A 111 18.29 -7.54 6.57
C GLY A 111 17.77 -7.84 7.97
N LEU A 112 16.45 -7.74 8.20
CA LEU A 112 15.81 -8.05 9.47
C LEU A 112 15.18 -9.45 9.43
N GLU A 113 15.16 -10.13 10.58
CA GLU A 113 14.48 -11.43 10.70
C GLU A 113 12.97 -11.30 10.48
N ALA A 114 12.40 -12.28 9.80
CA ALA A 114 10.96 -12.37 9.62
C ALA A 114 10.26 -12.90 10.90
N ARG A 115 9.03 -12.49 11.15
CA ARG A 115 8.23 -12.86 12.33
C ARG A 115 6.94 -13.60 11.98
#